data_AF-A0A2N5AMX3-F1
#
_entry.id   AF-A0A2N5AMX3-F1
#
_cell.length_a   1.000
_cell.length_b   1.000
_cell.length_c   1.000
_cell.angle_alpha   90.00
_cell.angle_beta   90.00
_cell.angle_gamma   90.00
#
_symmetry.space_group_name_H-M   'P 1'
#
loop_
_entity.id
_entity.type
_entity.pdbx_description
1 polymer ?
#
loop_
_entity_poly.entity_id
_entity_poly.type
_entity_poly.pdbx_seq_one_letter_code
_entity_poly.pdbx_strand_id
1 'polypeptide(L)'
;MRLRKYNKSLGWMSLIASTVLLSGCDSALLDPKGQIGLEQRSLILTAFGLMMIVVIPAVLMAVGFAWKYRASNKDAKYSPNWSHSNKVEAVVWTVPI
;
A
#
# COMPACT_ATOMS: atom_id res chain seq x y z
N MET A 1 35.79 6.84 5.05
CA MET A 1 35.34 7.39 3.74
C MET A 1 34.26 6.58 3.01
N ARG A 2 34.06 5.27 3.24
CA ARG A 2 33.08 4.44 2.48
C ARG A 2 31.59 4.72 2.77
N LEU A 3 31.24 5.17 3.98
CA LEU A 3 29.85 5.42 4.39
C LEU A 3 29.17 6.56 3.60
N ARG A 4 29.91 7.59 3.20
CA ARG A 4 29.41 8.73 2.41
C ARG A 4 29.06 8.34 0.96
N LYS A 5 29.70 7.31 0.41
CA LYS A 5 29.45 6.79 -0.94
C LYS A 5 28.14 6.00 -1.00
N TYR A 6 27.81 5.26 0.06
CA TYR A 6 26.56 4.49 0.19
C TYR A 6 25.33 5.41 0.36
N ASN A 7 25.43 6.48 1.16
CA ASN A 7 24.34 7.45 1.32
C ASN A 7 24.07 8.25 0.03
N LYS A 8 25.12 8.58 -0.74
CA LYS A 8 24.95 9.19 -2.09
C LYS A 8 24.30 8.24 -3.09
N SER A 9 24.67 6.96 -3.09
CA SER A 9 24.06 5.94 -3.97
C SER A 9 22.60 5.65 -3.59
N LEU A 10 22.30 5.60 -2.29
CA LEU A 10 20.94 5.42 -1.76
C LEU A 10 20.06 6.64 -2.07
N GLY A 11 20.61 7.85 -1.98
CA GLY A 11 19.93 9.09 -2.38
C GLY A 11 19.60 9.13 -3.87
N TRP A 12 20.50 8.68 -4.74
CA TRP A 12 20.23 8.55 -6.18
C TRP A 12 19.19 7.46 -6.49
N MET A 13 19.22 6.32 -5.80
CA MET A 13 18.18 5.29 -5.95
C MET A 13 16.79 5.80 -5.52
N SER A 14 16.73 6.56 -4.42
CA SER A 14 15.47 7.16 -3.94
C SER A 14 14.94 8.22 -4.91
N LEU A 15 15.81 9.04 -5.50
CA LEU A 15 15.44 10.02 -6.53
C LEU A 15 14.90 9.34 -7.80
N ILE A 16 15.57 8.30 -8.29
CA ILE A 16 15.14 7.55 -9.48
C ILE A 16 13.81 6.81 -9.22
N ALA A 17 13.66 6.20 -8.05
CA ALA A 17 12.40 5.56 -7.68
C ALA A 17 11.24 6.57 -7.62
N SER A 18 11.50 7.77 -7.09
CA SER A 18 10.49 8.83 -6.99
C SER A 18 10.07 9.35 -8.37
N THR A 19 11.01 9.56 -9.30
CA THR A 19 10.67 10.02 -10.66
C THR A 19 9.89 8.99 -11.46
N VAL A 20 10.22 7.70 -11.32
CA VAL A 20 9.46 6.61 -11.95
C VAL A 20 8.03 6.56 -11.40
N LEU A 21 7.85 6.66 -10.09
CA LEU A 21 6.54 6.60 -9.43
C LEU A 21 5.63 7.79 -9.81
N LEU A 22 6.19 8.97 -10.10
CA LEU A 22 5.42 10.18 -10.46
C LEU A 22 5.23 10.38 -11.97
N SER A 23 5.83 9.53 -12.82
CA SER A 23 5.79 9.71 -14.29
C SER A 23 4.40 9.58 -14.93
N GLY A 24 3.40 9.04 -14.22
CA GLY A 24 2.04 8.81 -14.74
C GLY A 24 1.11 10.02 -14.79
N CYS A 25 1.53 11.20 -14.32
CA CYS A 25 0.66 12.37 -14.16
C CYS A 25 0.20 12.97 -15.51
N ASP A 26 1.03 12.89 -16.56
CA ASP A 26 0.75 13.41 -17.92
C ASP A 26 0.09 12.35 -18.82
N SER A 27 -0.81 11.54 -18.25
CA SER A 27 -1.58 10.57 -19.03
C SER A 27 -2.85 11.21 -19.58
N ALA A 28 -3.25 10.84 -20.81
CA ALA A 28 -4.47 11.36 -21.44
C ALA A 28 -5.76 11.12 -20.62
N LEU A 29 -5.72 10.17 -19.68
CA LEU A 29 -6.81 9.90 -18.74
C LEU A 29 -6.80 10.80 -17.50
N LEU A 30 -5.62 11.24 -17.05
CA LEU A 30 -5.46 12.12 -15.88
C LEU A 30 -5.36 13.61 -16.24
N ASP A 31 -5.10 13.97 -17.51
CA ASP A 31 -5.23 15.33 -18.06
C ASP A 31 -6.22 15.39 -19.24
N PRO A 32 -7.53 15.15 -19.00
CA PRO A 32 -8.53 15.20 -20.04
C PRO A 32 -8.81 16.64 -20.49
N LYS A 33 -8.92 16.86 -21.80
CA LYS A 33 -9.27 18.17 -22.39
C LYS A 33 -10.77 18.35 -22.66
N GLY A 34 -11.58 17.30 -22.46
CA GLY A 34 -13.03 17.31 -22.66
C GLY A 34 -13.80 17.20 -21.35
N GLN A 35 -15.02 17.76 -21.32
CA GLN A 35 -15.88 17.81 -20.13
C GLN A 35 -16.18 16.42 -19.54
N ILE A 36 -16.53 15.44 -20.38
CA ILE A 36 -16.80 14.06 -19.96
C ILE A 36 -15.55 13.41 -19.35
N GLY A 37 -14.37 13.71 -19.90
CA GLY A 37 -13.12 13.18 -19.37
C GLY A 37 -12.79 13.73 -17.98
N LEU A 38 -13.12 14.99 -17.69
CA LEU A 38 -12.93 15.59 -16.36
C LEU A 38 -13.76 14.87 -15.28
N GLU A 39 -15.02 14.57 -15.59
CA GLU A 39 -15.89 13.79 -14.71
C GLU A 39 -15.35 12.36 -14.52
N GLN A 40 -14.91 11.72 -15.60
CA GLN A 40 -14.33 10.37 -15.54
C GLN A 40 -13.03 10.33 -14.71
N ARG A 41 -12.17 11.34 -14.83
CA ARG A 41 -10.97 11.48 -13.98
C ARG A 41 -11.36 11.57 -12.51
N SER A 42 -12.36 12.41 -12.19
CA SER A 42 -12.85 12.55 -10.81
C SER A 42 -13.37 11.22 -10.26
N LEU A 43 -14.16 10.49 -11.04
CA LEU A 43 -14.68 9.16 -10.68
C LEU A 43 -13.54 8.16 -10.44
N ILE A 44 -12.53 8.11 -11.30
CA ILE A 44 -11.38 7.22 -11.15
C ILE A 44 -10.62 7.54 -9.86
N LEU A 45 -10.30 8.81 -9.60
CA LEU A 45 -9.52 9.21 -8.43
C LEU A 45 -10.27 8.99 -7.13
N THR A 46 -11.58 9.29 -7.10
CA THR A 46 -12.42 9.05 -5.93
C THR A 46 -12.59 7.56 -5.66
N ALA A 47 -12.91 6.74 -6.66
CA ALA A 47 -13.02 5.30 -6.52
C ALA A 47 -11.69 4.66 -6.07
N PHE A 48 -10.58 5.05 -6.67
CA PHE A 48 -9.25 4.59 -6.28
C PHE A 48 -8.92 4.97 -4.83
N GLY A 49 -9.21 6.21 -4.44
CA GLY A 49 -9.04 6.70 -3.08
C GLY A 49 -9.85 5.90 -2.06
N LEU A 50 -11.10 5.55 -2.39
CA LEU A 50 -11.95 4.74 -1.52
C LEU A 50 -11.42 3.31 -1.37
N MET A 51 -10.98 2.65 -2.46
CA MET A 51 -10.41 1.30 -2.38
C MET A 51 -9.11 1.26 -1.55
N MET A 52 -8.30 2.32 -1.60
CA MET A 52 -7.05 2.41 -0.83
C MET A 52 -7.27 2.32 0.69
N ILE A 53 -8.45 2.71 1.20
CA ILE A 53 -8.78 2.63 2.63
C ILE A 53 -8.69 1.19 3.14
N VAL A 54 -9.11 0.21 2.33
CA VAL A 54 -9.07 -1.22 2.71
C VAL A 54 -7.74 -1.86 2.31
N VAL A 55 -7.18 -1.48 1.16
CA VAL A 55 -5.95 -2.08 0.62
C VAL A 55 -4.72 -1.72 1.46
N ILE A 56 -4.56 -0.47 1.90
CA ILE A 56 -3.38 -0.03 2.66
C ILE A 56 -3.25 -0.82 3.98
N PRO A 57 -4.28 -0.94 4.83
CA PRO A 57 -4.22 -1.76 6.04
C PRO A 57 -3.89 -3.22 5.75
N ALA A 58 -4.46 -3.81 4.69
CA ALA A 58 -4.20 -5.20 4.32
C ALA A 58 -2.71 -5.45 4.01
N VAL A 59 -2.08 -4.57 3.22
CA VAL A 59 -0.65 -4.66 2.90
C VAL A 59 0.21 -4.45 4.14
N LEU A 60 -0.11 -3.45 4.97
CA LEU A 60 0.62 -3.18 6.21
C LEU A 60 0.53 -4.35 7.20
N MET A 61 -0.65 -4.95 7.36
CA MET A 61 -0.84 -6.12 8.20
C MET A 61 -0.08 -7.33 7.65
N ALA A 62 -0.09 -7.55 6.34
CA ALA A 62 0.65 -8.66 5.71
C ALA A 62 2.15 -8.56 6.00
N VAL A 63 2.77 -7.40 5.75
CA VAL A 63 4.20 -7.18 6.02
C VAL A 63 4.49 -7.22 7.53
N GLY A 64 3.62 -6.62 8.34
CA GLY A 64 3.75 -6.60 9.80
C GLY A 64 3.69 -8.00 10.41
N PHE A 65 2.75 -8.84 9.97
CA PHE A 65 2.64 -10.23 10.42
C PHE A 65 3.79 -11.09 9.93
N ALA A 66 4.21 -10.93 8.67
CA ALA A 66 5.37 -11.63 8.13
C ALA A 66 6.64 -11.36 8.94
N TRP A 67 6.86 -10.11 9.39
CA TRP A 67 8.01 -9.78 10.22
C TRP A 67 7.83 -10.25 11.67
N LYS A 68 6.69 -9.93 12.30
CA LYS A 68 6.45 -10.17 13.73
C LYS A 68 6.36 -11.65 14.09
N TYR A 69 5.69 -12.46 13.26
CA TYR A 69 5.43 -13.88 13.53
C TYR A 69 6.36 -14.82 12.76
N ARG A 70 7.51 -14.33 12.28
CA ARG A 70 8.54 -15.18 11.66
C ARG A 70 9.08 -16.23 12.64
N ALA A 71 9.48 -17.40 12.13
CA ALA A 71 9.97 -18.52 12.94
C ALA A 71 11.17 -18.19 13.87
N SER A 72 11.99 -17.20 13.49
CA SER A 72 13.12 -16.73 14.31
C SER A 72 12.68 -15.96 15.57
N ASN A 73 11.43 -15.47 15.64
CA ASN A 73 10.94 -14.70 16.78
C ASN A 73 10.26 -15.62 17.79
N LYS A 74 10.86 -15.80 18.97
CA LYS A 74 10.34 -16.67 20.03
C LYS A 74 9.46 -15.95 21.05
N ASP A 75 9.42 -14.62 21.01
CA ASP A 75 8.66 -13.80 21.96
C ASP A 75 7.19 -13.62 21.52
N ALA A 76 6.87 -13.92 20.27
CA ALA A 76 5.50 -13.82 19.75
C ALA A 76 4.64 -14.99 20.23
N LYS A 77 3.41 -14.70 20.68
CA LYS A 77 2.42 -15.72 21.04
C LYS A 77 2.08 -16.58 19.83
N TYR A 78 2.46 -17.86 19.88
CA TYR A 78 2.11 -18.86 18.87
C TYR A 78 0.86 -19.63 19.31
N SER A 79 -0.20 -19.55 18.51
CA SER A 79 -1.49 -20.22 18.78
C SER A 79 -1.94 -21.07 17.59
N PRO A 80 -1.52 -22.35 17.50
CA PRO A 80 -1.77 -23.20 16.33
C PRO A 80 -3.23 -23.62 16.16
N ASN A 81 -4.01 -23.62 17.25
CA ASN A 81 -5.42 -24.06 17.25
C ASN A 81 -6.41 -22.90 17.11
N TRP A 82 -5.93 -21.66 16.95
CA TRP A 82 -6.82 -20.52 16.75
C TRP A 82 -7.25 -20.47 15.29
N SER A 83 -8.51 -20.81 15.02
CA SER A 83 -9.08 -20.88 13.67
C SER A 83 -10.33 -20.03 13.49
N HIS A 84 -10.98 -19.59 14.57
CA HIS A 84 -12.24 -18.87 14.49
C HIS A 84 -12.34 -17.69 15.46
N SER A 85 -12.90 -16.58 14.98
CA SER A 85 -13.22 -15.41 15.80
C SER A 85 -14.32 -14.56 15.16
N ASN A 86 -15.52 -14.61 15.74
CA ASN A 86 -16.68 -13.84 15.28
C ASN A 86 -16.41 -12.33 15.17
N LYS A 87 -15.51 -11.78 16.01
CA LYS A 87 -15.17 -10.35 15.99
C LYS A 87 -14.36 -9.98 14.76
N VAL A 88 -13.38 -10.81 14.41
CA VAL A 88 -12.52 -10.58 13.23
C VAL A 88 -13.34 -10.80 11.97
N GLU A 89 -14.14 -11.86 11.95
CA GLU A 89 -15.04 -12.16 10.85
C GLU A 89 -16.02 -11.01 10.58
N ALA A 90 -16.72 -10.51 11.60
CA ALA A 90 -17.65 -9.39 11.44
C ALA A 90 -16.96 -8.17 10.80
N VAL A 91 -15.79 -7.77 11.28
CA VAL A 91 -15.05 -6.61 10.74
C VAL A 91 -14.62 -6.83 9.29
N VAL A 92 -14.11 -8.03 8.97
CA VAL A 92 -13.64 -8.36 7.61
C VAL A 92 -14.79 -8.42 6.61
N TRP A 93 -15.99 -8.81 7.02
CA TRP A 93 -17.19 -8.76 6.18
C TRP A 93 -17.77 -7.36 6.07
N THR A 94 -17.85 -6.58 7.15
CA THR A 94 -18.57 -5.29 7.14
C THR A 94 -17.79 -4.15 6.51
N VAL A 95 -16.45 -4.18 6.52
CA VAL A 95 -15.64 -3.06 6.01
C VAL A 95 -15.66 -2.96 4.47
N PRO A 96 -15.61 -4.07 3.71
CA PRO A 96 -15.65 -4.00 2.24
C PRO A 96 -17.05 -3.90 1.61
N ILE A 97 -18.12 -4.24 2.35
CA ILE A 97 -19.52 -4.16 1.89
C ILE A 97 -20.01 -2.71 2.00
#